data_AF-A0A352ADV5-F1
#
_entry.id   AF-A0A352ADV5-F1
#
_cell.length_a   1.000
_cell.length_b   1.000
_cell.length_c   1.000
_cell.angle_alpha   90.00
_cell.angle_beta   90.00
_cell.angle_gamma   90.00
#
_symmetry.space_group_name_H-M   'P 1'
#
loop_
_entity.id
_entity.type
_entity.pdbx_description
1 polymer ?
#
loop_
_entity_poly.entity_id
_entity_poly.type
_entity_poly.pdbx_seq_one_letter_code
_entity_poly.pdbx_strand_id
1 'polypeptide(L)'
;MSSAYLLVYHGSRDPRPQLAVEKLADLVSALLGNQYPLVGTATLELATLPLHEQIRDFANKALEAGYHQVQLVPLFLLPGVHVMEDIPREVTLAKRILGQAIAIDQRPHLGSHPSMGKMLATVEADAKIVLAHGSRRRDGNQPIEAIAEQLEAVVAYWSIQPTLAEQIQSLADAGHKSMAILPYFLFSGTTTDAIAQKVVQLQTQFPQLELKLREAMGATSQLAELILELLEKPSGHKHLPPNPPRKGGSYMISSPSFKGDLSSASARRREAECCYAEWNKACRVSFLTFFLKGGLFCRTALGG
;
A
#
# COMPACT_ATOMS: atom_id res chain seq x y z
N MET A 1 -12.71 -13.76 24.21
CA MET A 1 -11.91 -12.59 24.62
C MET A 1 -12.31 -11.44 23.71
N SER A 2 -12.66 -10.28 24.25
CA SER A 2 -12.96 -9.10 23.43
C SER A 2 -11.66 -8.59 22.80
N SER A 3 -11.69 -8.35 21.48
CA SER A 3 -10.57 -7.78 20.73
C SER A 3 -10.86 -6.31 20.42
N ALA A 4 -9.83 -5.47 20.50
CA ALA A 4 -9.78 -4.19 19.80
C ALA A 4 -9.22 -4.41 18.39
N TYR A 5 -9.54 -3.53 17.46
CA TYR A 5 -9.23 -3.69 16.04
C TYR A 5 -8.46 -2.48 15.52
N LEU A 6 -7.39 -2.71 14.77
CA LEU A 6 -6.57 -1.64 14.21
C LEU A 6 -6.45 -1.83 12.70
N LEU A 7 -6.99 -0.87 11.95
CA LEU A 7 -6.91 -0.85 10.50
C LEU A 7 -5.64 -0.09 10.08
N VAL A 8 -4.72 -0.79 9.41
CA VAL A 8 -3.43 -0.22 8.99
C VAL A 8 -3.45 0.03 7.49
N TYR A 9 -3.19 1.27 7.08
CA TYR A 9 -3.08 1.63 5.66
C TYR A 9 -1.77 2.37 5.38
N HIS A 10 -1.47 2.68 4.12
CA HIS A 10 -0.19 3.29 3.74
C HIS A 10 0.08 4.64 4.43
N GLY A 11 -0.93 5.47 4.65
CA GLY A 11 -0.74 6.90 4.91
C GLY A 11 -0.74 7.72 3.61
N SER A 12 -1.11 8.99 3.72
CA SER A 12 -1.25 9.88 2.57
C SER A 12 -1.11 11.34 2.99
N ARG A 13 -0.56 12.19 2.10
CA ARG A 13 -0.62 13.65 2.25
C ARG A 13 -1.97 14.24 1.82
N ASP A 14 -2.67 13.53 0.95
CA ASP A 14 -4.07 13.81 0.64
C ASP A 14 -4.93 13.41 1.85
N PRO A 15 -5.83 14.27 2.35
CA PRO A 15 -6.68 13.95 3.49
C PRO A 15 -7.79 12.93 3.18
N ARG A 16 -8.18 12.74 1.91
CA ARG A 16 -9.32 11.89 1.54
C ARG A 16 -9.14 10.41 1.95
N PRO A 17 -7.97 9.77 1.74
CA PRO A 17 -7.75 8.41 2.25
C PRO A 17 -7.88 8.28 3.77
N GLN A 18 -7.42 9.24 4.57
CA GLN A 18 -7.59 9.18 6.03
C GLN A 18 -9.07 9.20 6.41
N LEU A 19 -9.84 10.15 5.87
CA LEU A 19 -11.28 10.25 6.11
C LEU A 19 -12.03 8.97 5.68
N ALA A 20 -11.60 8.35 4.58
CA ALA A 20 -12.21 7.12 4.10
C ALA A 20 -11.89 5.92 5.03
N VAL A 21 -10.67 5.80 5.55
CA VAL A 21 -10.32 4.73 6.50
C VAL A 21 -11.03 4.94 7.84
N GLU A 22 -11.17 6.17 8.32
CA GLU A 22 -11.96 6.49 9.51
C GLU A 22 -13.43 6.08 9.35
N LYS A 23 -14.05 6.47 8.23
CA LYS A 23 -15.41 6.02 7.90
C LYS A 23 -15.51 4.49 7.81
N LEU A 24 -14.49 3.82 7.28
CA LEU A 24 -14.45 2.36 7.21
C LEU A 24 -14.34 1.73 8.60
N ALA A 25 -13.57 2.32 9.51
CA ALA A 25 -13.49 1.90 10.91
C ALA A 25 -14.86 2.02 11.61
N ASP A 26 -15.59 3.12 11.35
CA ASP A 26 -16.95 3.30 11.88
C ASP A 26 -17.92 2.23 11.36
N LEU A 27 -17.86 1.89 10.06
CA LEU A 27 -18.67 0.83 9.47
C LEU A 27 -18.36 -0.54 10.07
N VAL A 28 -17.08 -0.87 10.25
CA VAL A 28 -16.65 -2.12 10.91
C VAL A 28 -17.15 -2.15 12.36
N SER A 29 -17.02 -1.04 13.09
CA SER A 29 -17.50 -0.93 14.47
C SER A 29 -19.01 -1.15 14.58
N ALA A 30 -19.79 -0.56 13.66
CA ALA A 30 -21.24 -0.73 13.61
C ALA A 30 -21.66 -2.18 13.35
N LEU A 31 -20.97 -2.88 12.43
CA LEU A 31 -21.31 -4.25 12.06
C LEU A 31 -20.94 -5.29 13.13
N LEU A 32 -19.92 -5.03 13.95
CA LEU A 32 -19.52 -5.93 15.03
C LEU A 32 -20.57 -6.06 16.16
N GLY A 33 -21.57 -5.18 16.23
CA GLY A 33 -22.84 -5.38 16.93
C GLY A 33 -22.84 -5.53 18.46
N ASN A 34 -21.69 -5.74 19.10
CA ASN A 34 -21.56 -6.02 20.53
C ASN A 34 -20.63 -5.02 21.23
N GLN A 35 -21.17 -4.28 22.22
CA GLN A 35 -20.41 -3.48 23.20
C GLN A 35 -19.27 -2.61 22.63
N TYR A 36 -19.58 -1.76 21.63
CA TYR A 36 -18.67 -0.72 21.10
C TYR A 36 -17.21 -1.18 20.97
N PRO A 37 -16.91 -2.06 20.01
CA PRO A 37 -15.54 -2.52 19.80
C PRO A 37 -14.64 -1.33 19.49
N LEU A 38 -13.50 -1.26 20.17
CA LEU A 38 -12.52 -0.23 19.90
C LEU A 38 -11.89 -0.50 18.53
N VAL A 39 -12.32 0.25 17.51
CA VAL A 39 -11.75 0.21 16.16
C VAL A 39 -10.96 1.50 15.93
N GLY A 40 -9.66 1.36 15.67
CA GLY A 40 -8.76 2.47 15.37
C GLY A 40 -8.14 2.36 13.99
N THR A 41 -7.41 3.39 13.61
CA THR A 41 -6.66 3.47 12.35
C THR A 41 -5.20 3.81 12.64
N ALA A 42 -4.30 3.34 11.80
CA ALA A 42 -2.88 3.68 11.85
C ALA A 42 -2.27 3.70 10.45
N THR A 43 -1.21 4.47 10.28
CA THR A 43 -0.48 4.56 9.01
C THR A 43 0.88 3.90 9.08
N LEU A 44 1.27 3.25 7.99
CA LEU A 44 2.62 2.74 7.83
C LEU A 44 3.63 3.88 7.59
N GLU A 45 3.26 4.88 6.79
CA GLU A 45 4.10 5.99 6.39
C GLU A 45 3.42 7.34 6.64
N LEU A 46 4.19 8.42 6.50
CA LEU A 46 3.73 9.82 6.50
C LEU A 46 3.10 10.33 7.80
N ALA A 47 3.00 9.50 8.85
CA ALA A 47 2.70 9.95 10.20
C ALA A 47 3.96 10.45 10.91
N THR A 48 3.74 11.28 11.93
CA THR A 48 4.79 11.77 12.84
C THR A 48 5.41 10.63 13.66
N LEU A 49 4.59 9.64 14.04
CA LEU A 49 5.02 8.46 14.78
C LEU A 49 5.16 7.27 13.85
N PRO A 50 6.21 6.44 14.01
CA PRO A 50 6.30 5.17 13.29
C PRO A 50 5.18 4.22 13.71
N LEU A 51 4.86 3.25 12.85
CA LEU A 51 3.70 2.37 13.04
C LEU A 51 3.77 1.59 14.36
N HIS A 52 4.92 1.09 14.79
CA HIS A 52 5.05 0.38 16.06
C HIS A 52 4.69 1.23 17.29
N GLU A 53 4.97 2.53 17.25
CA GLU A 53 4.58 3.48 18.31
C GLU A 53 3.07 3.76 18.27
N GLN A 54 2.49 3.91 17.07
CA GLN A 54 1.03 4.02 16.90
C GLN A 54 0.30 2.78 17.43
N ILE A 55 0.84 1.58 17.14
CA ILE A 55 0.31 0.31 17.67
C ILE A 55 0.38 0.30 19.19
N ARG A 56 1.49 0.75 19.79
CA ARG A 56 1.63 0.85 21.26
C ARG A 56 0.57 1.78 21.84
N ASP A 57 0.42 2.98 21.30
CA ASP A 57 -0.51 3.97 21.82
C ASP A 57 -1.97 3.48 21.71
N PHE A 58 -2.32 2.81 20.61
CA PHE A 58 -3.63 2.17 20.47
C PHE A 58 -3.83 1.00 21.44
N ALA A 59 -2.80 0.17 21.63
CA ALA A 59 -2.86 -0.97 22.54
C ALA A 59 -3.01 -0.55 24.01
N ASN A 60 -2.38 0.56 24.41
CA ASN A 60 -2.57 1.15 25.74
C ASN A 60 -4.03 1.61 25.95
N LYS A 61 -4.62 2.29 24.97
CA LYS A 61 -6.05 2.66 24.99
C LYS A 61 -6.95 1.42 25.07
N ALA A 62 -6.59 0.36 24.35
CA ALA A 62 -7.32 -0.90 24.39
C ALA A 62 -7.27 -1.54 25.79
N LEU A 63 -6.11 -1.56 26.44
CA LEU A 63 -5.95 -2.04 27.82
C LEU A 63 -6.78 -1.24 28.82
N GLU A 64 -6.77 0.10 28.72
CA GLU A 64 -7.57 0.99 29.56
C GLU A 64 -9.08 0.72 29.40
N ALA A 65 -9.51 0.35 28.19
CA ALA A 65 -10.88 -0.04 27.89
C ALA A 65 -11.20 -1.52 28.19
N GLY A 66 -10.28 -2.27 28.81
CA GLY A 66 -10.49 -3.67 29.23
C GLY A 66 -10.29 -4.71 28.14
N TYR A 67 -9.71 -4.36 27.00
CA TYR A 67 -9.35 -5.30 25.95
C TYR A 67 -7.98 -5.91 26.22
N HIS A 68 -7.85 -7.21 25.96
CA HIS A 68 -6.58 -7.96 26.14
C HIS A 68 -5.99 -8.47 24.82
N GLN A 69 -6.58 -8.07 23.69
CA GLN A 69 -6.11 -8.41 22.36
C GLN A 69 -6.34 -7.25 21.39
N VAL A 70 -5.36 -6.99 20.53
CA VAL A 70 -5.47 -6.14 19.34
C VAL A 70 -5.33 -7.02 18.09
N GLN A 71 -6.33 -6.96 17.21
CA GLN A 71 -6.26 -7.55 15.88
C GLN A 71 -5.97 -6.46 14.85
N LEU A 72 -4.86 -6.60 14.14
CA LEU A 72 -4.39 -5.64 13.15
C LEU A 72 -4.71 -6.14 11.75
N VAL A 73 -5.41 -5.35 10.95
CA VAL A 73 -5.76 -5.68 9.56
C VAL A 73 -5.05 -4.72 8.60
N PRO A 74 -4.11 -5.21 7.77
CA PRO A 74 -3.52 -4.41 6.70
C PRO A 74 -4.53 -4.15 5.57
N LEU A 75 -4.92 -2.90 5.36
CA LEU A 75 -5.77 -2.43 4.27
C LEU A 75 -4.98 -2.24 2.95
N PHE A 76 -4.35 -3.31 2.48
CA PHE A 76 -3.51 -3.31 1.28
C PHE A 76 -4.10 -4.30 0.26
N LEU A 77 -4.13 -3.91 -1.01
CA LEU A 77 -4.76 -4.69 -2.08
C LEU A 77 -3.84 -5.73 -2.74
N LEU A 78 -2.52 -5.56 -2.63
CA LEU A 78 -1.52 -6.43 -3.25
C LEU A 78 -0.38 -6.76 -2.27
N PRO A 79 0.26 -7.95 -2.37
CA PRO A 79 1.33 -8.39 -1.47
C PRO A 79 2.69 -7.74 -1.81
N GLY A 80 2.80 -6.43 -1.57
CA GLY A 80 4.02 -5.63 -1.73
C GLY A 80 5.02 -5.78 -0.58
N VAL A 81 6.16 -5.07 -0.65
CA VAL A 81 7.18 -5.03 0.42
C VAL A 81 6.55 -4.59 1.74
N HIS A 82 5.68 -3.58 1.71
CA HIS A 82 4.96 -3.11 2.87
C HIS A 82 4.18 -4.21 3.62
N VAL A 83 3.45 -5.04 2.88
CA VAL A 83 2.63 -6.11 3.48
C VAL A 83 3.50 -7.27 3.96
N MET A 84 4.54 -7.61 3.19
CA MET A 84 5.31 -8.83 3.40
C MET A 84 6.50 -8.64 4.36
N GLU A 85 6.98 -7.41 4.53
CA GLU A 85 8.23 -7.11 5.24
C GLU A 85 8.02 -5.99 6.28
N ASP A 86 7.54 -4.81 5.85
CA ASP A 86 7.51 -3.63 6.74
C ASP A 86 6.49 -3.76 7.87
N ILE A 87 5.24 -4.12 7.57
CA ILE A 87 4.19 -4.29 8.59
C ILE A 87 4.56 -5.42 9.58
N PRO A 88 4.97 -6.63 9.14
CA PRO A 88 5.43 -7.66 10.07
C PRO A 88 6.59 -7.21 10.97
N ARG A 89 7.52 -6.39 10.43
CA ARG A 89 8.61 -5.81 11.21
C ARG A 89 8.10 -4.83 12.27
N GLU A 90 7.22 -3.90 11.90
CA GLU A 90 6.63 -2.92 12.82
C GLU A 90 5.79 -3.60 13.90
N VAL A 91 5.01 -4.62 13.55
CA VAL A 91 4.26 -5.45 14.51
C VAL A 91 5.20 -6.18 15.47
N THR A 92 6.33 -6.70 14.97
CA THR A 92 7.33 -7.35 15.82
C THR A 92 7.96 -6.37 16.81
N LEU A 93 8.23 -5.13 16.39
CA LEU A 93 8.73 -4.08 17.28
C LEU A 93 7.70 -3.73 18.35
N ALA A 94 6.43 -3.54 17.97
CA ALA A 94 5.35 -3.26 18.92
C ALA A 94 5.18 -4.38 19.95
N LYS A 95 5.23 -5.66 19.52
CA LYS A 95 5.18 -6.82 20.42
C LYS A 95 6.34 -6.84 21.42
N ARG A 96 7.55 -6.45 21.02
CA ARG A 96 8.69 -6.37 21.94
C ARG A 96 8.49 -5.27 23.00
N ILE A 97 7.91 -4.14 22.61
CA ILE A 97 7.64 -3.01 23.51
C ILE A 97 6.54 -3.35 24.52
N LEU A 98 5.43 -3.94 24.06
CA LEU A 98 4.26 -4.24 24.89
C LEU A 98 4.40 -5.53 25.71
N GLY A 99 5.32 -6.43 25.34
CA GLY A 99 5.56 -7.68 26.04
C GLY A 99 4.30 -8.56 26.09
N GLN A 100 3.96 -9.02 27.30
CA GLN A 100 2.77 -9.86 27.54
C GLN A 100 1.54 -9.07 28.03
N ALA A 101 1.62 -7.74 28.06
CA ALA A 101 0.52 -6.91 28.57
C ALA A 101 -0.76 -7.09 27.72
N ILE A 102 -0.61 -7.20 26.41
CA ILE A 102 -1.71 -7.34 25.45
C ILE A 102 -1.27 -8.18 24.25
N ALA A 103 -2.13 -9.10 23.80
CA ALA A 103 -1.87 -9.91 22.62
C ALA A 103 -2.03 -9.06 21.34
N ILE A 104 -1.06 -9.12 20.42
CA ILE A 104 -1.19 -8.52 19.09
C ILE A 104 -1.25 -9.62 18.05
N ASP A 105 -2.32 -9.68 17.28
CA ASP A 105 -2.46 -10.59 16.14
C ASP A 105 -2.51 -9.81 14.82
N GLN A 106 -1.62 -10.14 13.88
CA GLN A 106 -1.65 -9.56 12.55
C GLN A 106 -2.49 -10.48 11.65
N ARG A 107 -3.58 -9.94 11.14
CA ARG A 107 -4.50 -10.61 10.23
C ARG A 107 -3.96 -10.57 8.80
N PRO A 108 -4.45 -11.45 7.90
CA PRO A 108 -4.15 -11.33 6.48
C PRO A 108 -4.52 -9.96 5.93
N HIS A 109 -3.78 -9.47 4.93
CA HIS A 109 -4.08 -8.20 4.28
C HIS A 109 -5.39 -8.29 3.48
N LEU A 110 -6.08 -7.16 3.32
CA LEU A 110 -7.37 -7.07 2.64
C LEU A 110 -7.38 -7.75 1.25
N GLY A 111 -6.35 -7.51 0.44
CA GLY A 111 -6.18 -8.09 -0.89
C GLY A 111 -6.07 -9.61 -0.94
N SER A 112 -5.80 -10.28 0.19
CA SER A 112 -5.81 -11.74 0.27
C SER A 112 -7.21 -12.33 0.40
N HIS A 113 -8.24 -11.50 0.58
CA HIS A 113 -9.60 -11.97 0.68
C HIS A 113 -10.11 -12.50 -0.68
N PRO A 114 -10.62 -13.74 -0.78
CA PRO A 114 -11.05 -14.33 -2.05
C PRO A 114 -12.14 -13.53 -2.78
N SER A 115 -12.97 -12.80 -2.04
CA SER A 115 -14.04 -11.95 -2.61
C SER A 115 -13.56 -10.57 -3.06
N MET A 116 -12.27 -10.23 -2.92
CA MET A 116 -11.76 -8.90 -3.24
C MET A 116 -11.95 -8.56 -4.73
N GLY A 117 -11.63 -9.49 -5.64
CA GLY A 117 -11.85 -9.31 -7.07
C GLY A 117 -13.32 -9.11 -7.44
N LYS A 118 -14.26 -9.68 -6.68
CA LYS A 118 -15.70 -9.54 -6.91
C LYS A 118 -16.21 -8.12 -6.65
N MET A 119 -15.48 -7.30 -5.89
CA MET A 119 -15.84 -5.89 -5.72
C MET A 119 -15.74 -5.09 -7.03
N LEU A 120 -15.00 -5.60 -8.03
CA LEU A 120 -14.92 -5.00 -9.35
C LEU A 120 -15.96 -5.56 -10.33
N ALA A 121 -16.63 -6.67 -10.00
CA ALA A 121 -17.41 -7.50 -10.95
C ALA A 121 -18.79 -6.95 -11.32
N THR A 122 -19.18 -5.76 -10.84
CA THR A 122 -20.55 -5.26 -10.96
C THR A 122 -20.83 -4.48 -12.25
N VAL A 123 -20.07 -4.72 -13.32
CA VAL A 123 -20.10 -3.88 -14.52
C VAL A 123 -20.16 -4.71 -15.80
N GLU A 124 -21.31 -4.65 -16.47
CA GLU A 124 -21.46 -5.08 -17.85
C GLU A 124 -20.86 -4.02 -18.79
N ALA A 125 -19.94 -4.45 -19.64
CA ALA A 125 -19.30 -3.61 -20.65
C ALA A 125 -18.77 -4.49 -21.81
N ASP A 126 -18.68 -3.90 -23.00
CA ASP A 126 -18.13 -4.54 -24.20
C ASP A 126 -16.67 -4.98 -24.00
N ALA A 127 -15.85 -4.14 -23.35
CA ALA A 127 -14.56 -4.54 -22.81
C ALA A 127 -14.31 -3.97 -21.40
N LYS A 128 -13.46 -4.65 -20.63
CA LYS A 128 -13.08 -4.26 -19.27
C LYS A 128 -11.57 -4.10 -19.18
N ILE A 129 -11.13 -3.02 -18.52
CA ILE A 129 -9.73 -2.75 -18.19
C ILE A 129 -9.60 -2.65 -16.67
N VAL A 130 -8.87 -3.55 -16.04
CA VAL A 130 -8.48 -3.41 -14.63
C VAL A 130 -7.23 -2.54 -14.57
N LEU A 131 -7.34 -1.37 -13.95
CA LEU A 131 -6.24 -0.42 -13.82
C LEU A 131 -5.64 -0.45 -12.42
N ALA A 132 -4.43 -0.96 -12.29
CA ALA A 132 -3.69 -0.97 -11.02
C ALA A 132 -2.48 -0.03 -11.04
N HIS A 133 -1.88 0.22 -9.88
CA HIS A 133 -0.66 1.02 -9.82
C HIS A 133 0.48 0.38 -10.62
N GLY A 134 0.61 -0.95 -10.54
CA GLY A 134 1.70 -1.72 -11.14
C GLY A 134 2.95 -1.80 -10.27
N SER A 135 3.63 -2.95 -10.36
CA SER A 135 4.82 -3.30 -9.59
C SER A 135 5.95 -3.76 -10.51
N ARG A 136 7.18 -3.34 -10.21
CA ARG A 136 8.39 -3.84 -10.88
C ARG A 136 8.96 -5.09 -10.21
N ARG A 137 8.39 -5.54 -9.10
CA ARG A 137 8.82 -6.79 -8.44
C ARG A 137 8.40 -7.98 -9.30
N ARG A 138 9.27 -8.98 -9.35
CA ARG A 138 8.92 -10.29 -9.92
C ARG A 138 7.66 -10.79 -9.23
N ASP A 139 6.71 -11.27 -10.02
CA ASP A 139 5.44 -11.85 -9.57
C ASP A 139 4.52 -10.86 -8.81
N GLY A 140 4.90 -9.57 -8.72
CA GLY A 140 4.14 -8.57 -7.95
C GLY A 140 2.79 -8.20 -8.57
N ASN A 141 2.60 -8.47 -9.87
CA ASN A 141 1.37 -8.19 -10.59
C ASN A 141 0.51 -9.45 -10.83
N GLN A 142 1.01 -10.65 -10.55
CA GLN A 142 0.25 -11.89 -10.75
C GLN A 142 -1.13 -11.88 -10.07
N PRO A 143 -1.29 -11.35 -8.84
CA PRO A 143 -2.61 -11.31 -8.21
C PRO A 143 -3.61 -10.45 -8.98
N ILE A 144 -3.18 -9.31 -9.55
CA ILE A 144 -4.08 -8.45 -10.32
C ILE A 144 -4.36 -9.00 -11.72
N GLU A 145 -3.39 -9.70 -12.32
CA GLU A 145 -3.58 -10.43 -13.57
C GLU A 145 -4.63 -11.54 -13.41
N ALA A 146 -4.56 -12.30 -12.31
CA ALA A 146 -5.57 -13.33 -12.01
C ALA A 146 -6.97 -12.73 -11.78
N ILE A 147 -7.07 -11.58 -11.10
CA ILE A 147 -8.34 -10.86 -10.94
C ILE A 147 -8.89 -10.41 -12.30
N ALA A 148 -8.04 -9.87 -13.17
CA ALA A 148 -8.48 -9.43 -14.49
C ALA A 148 -8.95 -10.60 -15.36
N GLU A 149 -8.26 -11.74 -15.32
CA GLU A 149 -8.68 -12.97 -15.99
C GLU A 149 -10.06 -13.43 -15.51
N GLN A 150 -10.29 -13.47 -14.19
CA GLN A 150 -11.59 -13.81 -13.60
C GLN A 150 -12.72 -12.86 -14.01
N LEU A 151 -12.37 -11.61 -14.32
CA LEU A 151 -13.30 -10.58 -14.75
C LEU A 151 -13.41 -10.48 -16.26
N GLU A 152 -12.76 -11.35 -17.04
CA GLU A 152 -12.68 -11.24 -18.51
C GLU A 152 -12.24 -9.83 -18.94
N ALA A 153 -11.19 -9.33 -18.30
CA ALA A 153 -10.65 -7.99 -18.47
C ALA A 153 -9.16 -8.04 -18.85
N VAL A 154 -8.68 -6.99 -19.50
CA VAL A 154 -7.24 -6.77 -19.68
C VAL A 154 -6.68 -5.94 -18.52
N VAL A 155 -5.41 -6.12 -18.17
CA VAL A 155 -4.76 -5.29 -17.14
C VAL A 155 -4.05 -4.11 -17.79
N ALA A 156 -4.23 -2.94 -17.19
CA ALA A 156 -3.39 -1.77 -17.42
C ALA A 156 -2.71 -1.35 -16.11
N TYR A 157 -1.55 -0.71 -16.23
CA TYR A 157 -0.82 -0.18 -15.09
C TYR A 157 -0.56 1.31 -15.20
N TRP A 158 -0.55 1.97 -14.05
CA TRP A 158 -0.26 3.40 -13.94
C TRP A 158 1.24 3.70 -14.04
N SER A 159 2.10 2.84 -13.47
CA SER A 159 3.54 3.11 -13.29
C SER A 159 4.47 2.27 -14.15
N ILE A 160 3.92 1.29 -14.88
CA ILE A 160 4.64 0.36 -15.77
C ILE A 160 3.78 0.04 -17.01
N GLN A 161 4.32 -0.76 -17.92
CA GLN A 161 3.58 -1.32 -19.05
C GLN A 161 2.88 -2.64 -18.71
N PRO A 162 1.82 -3.01 -19.44
CA PRO A 162 1.11 -2.19 -20.44
C PRO A 162 0.35 -1.03 -19.78
N THR A 163 0.40 0.14 -20.41
CA THR A 163 -0.26 1.36 -19.97
C THR A 163 -1.74 1.36 -20.35
N LEU A 164 -2.52 2.25 -19.73
CA LEU A 164 -3.94 2.43 -20.06
C LEU A 164 -4.16 2.77 -21.55
N ALA A 165 -3.30 3.61 -22.12
CA ALA A 165 -3.40 4.02 -23.52
C ALA A 165 -3.14 2.84 -24.47
N GLU A 166 -2.12 2.02 -24.18
CA GLU A 166 -1.79 0.83 -24.98
C GLU A 166 -2.93 -0.19 -24.96
N GLN A 167 -3.57 -0.40 -23.79
CA GLN A 167 -4.72 -1.31 -23.70
C GLN A 167 -5.96 -0.79 -24.42
N ILE A 168 -6.26 0.51 -24.31
CA ILE A 168 -7.37 1.11 -25.06
C ILE A 168 -7.16 0.96 -26.57
N GLN A 169 -5.95 1.22 -27.06
CA GLN A 169 -5.62 1.03 -28.48
C GLN A 169 -5.81 -0.44 -28.89
N SER A 170 -5.25 -1.37 -28.12
CA SER A 170 -5.35 -2.81 -28.43
C SER A 170 -6.81 -3.29 -28.48
N LEU A 171 -7.66 -2.84 -27.56
CA LEU A 171 -9.08 -3.20 -27.54
C LEU A 171 -9.85 -2.54 -28.69
N ALA A 172 -9.50 -1.30 -29.05
CA ALA A 172 -10.09 -0.61 -30.20
C ALA A 172 -9.76 -1.31 -31.52
N ASP A 173 -8.52 -1.77 -31.68
CA ASP A 173 -8.06 -2.54 -32.85
C ASP A 173 -8.75 -3.90 -32.94
N ALA A 174 -9.10 -4.51 -31.78
CA ALA A 174 -9.91 -5.71 -31.70
C ALA A 174 -11.41 -5.47 -31.98
N GLY A 175 -11.83 -4.22 -32.19
CA GLY A 175 -13.18 -3.85 -32.62
C GLY A 175 -14.11 -3.37 -31.50
N HIS A 176 -13.68 -3.39 -30.23
CA HIS A 176 -14.49 -2.91 -29.11
C HIS A 176 -14.77 -1.41 -29.22
N LYS A 177 -15.97 -1.00 -28.81
CA LYS A 177 -16.47 0.38 -28.89
C LYS A 177 -16.72 1.00 -27.52
N SER A 178 -16.90 0.20 -26.47
CA SER A 178 -17.13 0.69 -25.11
C SER A 178 -16.26 -0.05 -24.10
N MET A 179 -15.64 0.69 -23.19
CA MET A 179 -14.66 0.15 -22.24
C MET A 179 -14.94 0.66 -20.83
N ALA A 180 -15.15 -0.27 -19.90
CA ALA A 180 -15.18 0.04 -18.48
C ALA A 180 -13.76 -0.01 -17.89
N ILE A 181 -13.30 1.09 -17.33
CA ILE A 181 -12.00 1.20 -16.65
C ILE A 181 -12.27 1.04 -15.15
N LEU A 182 -11.78 -0.05 -14.58
CA LEU A 182 -11.99 -0.49 -13.21
C LEU A 182 -10.73 -0.17 -12.38
N PRO A 183 -10.68 0.95 -11.65
CA PRO A 183 -9.51 1.29 -10.84
C PRO A 183 -9.39 0.33 -9.65
N TYR A 184 -8.30 -0.41 -9.57
CA TYR A 184 -7.97 -1.27 -8.43
C TYR A 184 -7.27 -0.46 -7.33
N PHE A 185 -8.01 0.49 -6.77
CA PHE A 185 -7.58 1.39 -5.71
C PHE A 185 -8.61 1.39 -4.59
N LEU A 186 -8.13 1.41 -3.34
CA LEU A 186 -9.01 1.29 -2.18
C LEU A 186 -9.79 2.59 -1.94
N PHE A 187 -9.14 3.74 -2.04
CA PHE A 187 -9.75 5.06 -1.81
C PHE A 187 -9.35 6.07 -2.87
N SER A 188 -10.19 7.08 -3.06
CA SER A 188 -9.90 8.23 -3.90
C SER A 188 -8.76 9.06 -3.32
N GLY A 189 -7.94 9.63 -4.19
CA GLY A 189 -6.80 10.48 -3.85
C GLY A 189 -6.12 11.05 -5.09
N THR A 190 -4.95 11.64 -4.92
CA THR A 190 -4.20 12.28 -6.02
C THR A 190 -3.99 11.37 -7.23
N THR A 191 -3.68 10.08 -7.03
CA THR A 191 -3.49 9.13 -8.14
C THR A 191 -4.79 8.88 -8.91
N THR A 192 -5.93 8.74 -8.23
CA THR A 192 -7.22 8.52 -8.92
C THR A 192 -7.66 9.77 -9.67
N ASP A 193 -7.36 10.97 -9.15
CA ASP A 193 -7.62 12.22 -9.88
C ASP A 193 -6.78 12.32 -11.15
N ALA A 194 -5.50 11.96 -11.08
CA ALA A 194 -4.62 11.92 -12.24
C ALA A 194 -5.09 10.89 -13.29
N ILE A 195 -5.59 9.74 -12.84
CA ILE A 195 -6.23 8.74 -13.71
C ILE A 195 -7.47 9.35 -14.38
N ALA A 196 -8.36 10.01 -13.64
CA ALA A 196 -9.55 10.63 -14.19
C ALA A 196 -9.22 11.67 -15.26
N GLN A 197 -8.24 12.54 -15.01
CA GLN A 197 -7.75 13.50 -15.99
C GLN A 197 -7.17 12.80 -17.23
N LYS A 198 -6.41 11.71 -17.03
CA LYS A 198 -5.85 10.93 -18.13
C LYS A 198 -6.93 10.25 -18.98
N VAL A 199 -8.00 9.75 -18.37
CA VAL A 199 -9.14 9.18 -19.10
C VAL A 199 -9.85 10.24 -19.94
N VAL A 200 -10.05 11.44 -19.41
CA VAL A 200 -10.62 12.57 -20.20
C VAL A 200 -9.74 12.89 -21.41
N GLN A 201 -8.42 12.91 -21.25
CA GLN A 201 -7.49 13.12 -22.37
C GLN A 201 -7.53 11.97 -23.39
N LEU A 202 -7.66 10.72 -22.93
CA LEU A 202 -7.76 9.57 -23.83
C LEU A 202 -9.10 9.59 -24.58
N GLN A 203 -10.18 10.03 -23.95
CA GLN A 203 -11.49 10.18 -24.59
C GLN A 203 -11.46 11.19 -25.76
N THR A 204 -10.64 12.24 -25.69
CA THR A 204 -10.46 13.17 -26.82
C THR A 204 -9.56 12.61 -27.91
N GLN A 205 -8.61 11.74 -27.56
CA GLN A 205 -7.75 11.03 -28.53
C GLN A 205 -8.50 9.91 -29.27
N PHE A 206 -9.48 9.30 -28.61
CA PHE A 206 -10.32 8.22 -29.14
C PHE A 206 -11.80 8.61 -29.15
N PRO A 207 -12.21 9.64 -29.92
CA PRO A 207 -13.57 10.20 -29.86
C PRO A 207 -14.67 9.21 -30.28
N GLN A 208 -14.31 8.14 -30.99
CA GLN A 208 -15.21 7.07 -31.43
C GLN A 208 -15.44 5.98 -30.37
N LEU A 209 -14.68 5.97 -29.27
CA LEU A 209 -14.80 5.00 -28.19
C LEU A 209 -15.59 5.62 -27.02
N GLU A 210 -16.29 4.79 -26.26
CA GLU A 210 -16.91 5.18 -25.01
C GLU A 210 -16.04 4.68 -23.84
N LEU A 211 -15.34 5.59 -23.16
CA LEU A 211 -14.48 5.26 -22.01
C LEU A 211 -15.19 5.62 -20.70
N LYS A 212 -15.50 4.61 -19.88
CA LYS A 212 -16.18 4.78 -18.59
C LYS A 212 -15.25 4.44 -17.44
N LEU A 213 -14.67 5.47 -16.80
CA LEU A 213 -13.94 5.30 -15.55
C LEU A 213 -14.91 5.08 -14.39
N ARG A 214 -14.71 3.99 -13.65
CA ARG A 214 -15.45 3.70 -12.41
C ARG A 214 -14.79 4.36 -11.20
N GLU A 215 -15.54 4.43 -10.11
CA GLU A 215 -15.02 4.91 -8.83
C GLU A 215 -14.07 3.88 -8.20
N ALA A 216 -13.18 4.37 -7.32
CA ALA A 216 -12.43 3.51 -6.41
C ALA A 216 -13.38 2.76 -5.46
N MET A 217 -12.91 1.70 -4.81
CA MET A 217 -13.76 0.83 -3.97
C MET A 217 -14.45 1.58 -2.82
N GLY A 218 -13.76 2.55 -2.23
CA GLY A 218 -14.29 3.43 -1.21
C GLY A 218 -14.57 2.74 0.13
N ALA A 219 -15.03 3.55 1.10
CA ALA A 219 -15.48 3.05 2.39
C ALA A 219 -16.97 2.66 2.33
N THR A 220 -17.21 1.40 2.02
CA THR A 220 -18.55 0.82 1.82
C THR A 220 -18.85 -0.26 2.85
N SER A 221 -20.13 -0.54 3.11
CA SER A 221 -20.53 -1.63 4.02
C SER A 221 -20.02 -2.99 3.53
N GLN A 222 -20.06 -3.24 2.22
CA GLN A 222 -19.50 -4.45 1.62
C GLN A 222 -18.01 -4.62 1.95
N LEU A 223 -17.23 -3.54 1.89
CA LEU A 223 -15.80 -3.61 2.26
C LEU A 223 -15.62 -3.90 3.75
N ALA A 224 -16.45 -3.31 4.61
CA ALA A 224 -16.43 -3.56 6.05
C ALA A 224 -16.79 -5.02 6.38
N GLU A 225 -17.74 -5.63 5.66
CA GLU A 225 -18.07 -7.07 5.75
C GLU A 225 -16.88 -7.95 5.41
N LEU A 226 -16.13 -7.64 4.34
CA LEU A 226 -14.92 -8.40 4.01
C LEU A 226 -13.84 -8.28 5.09
N ILE A 227 -13.74 -7.12 5.75
CA ILE A 227 -12.82 -6.93 6.89
C ILE A 227 -13.26 -7.79 8.07
N LEU A 228 -14.55 -7.87 8.37
CA LEU A 228 -15.08 -8.76 9.41
C LEU A 228 -14.75 -10.22 9.16
N GLU A 229 -14.94 -10.70 7.92
CA GLU A 229 -14.56 -12.07 7.55
C GLU A 229 -13.06 -12.34 7.76
N LEU A 230 -12.21 -11.32 7.57
CA LEU A 230 -10.77 -11.40 7.89
C LEU A 230 -10.49 -11.37 9.39
N LEU A 231 -11.35 -10.80 10.22
CA LEU A 231 -11.20 -10.75 11.68
C LEU A 231 -11.68 -12.06 12.35
N GLU A 232 -12.72 -12.70 11.83
CA GLU A 232 -13.34 -13.89 12.44
C GLU A 232 -12.53 -15.19 12.24
N LYS A 233 -11.72 -15.29 11.20
CA LYS A 233 -10.94 -16.52 10.92
C LYS A 233 -9.91 -16.78 12.05
N PRO A 234 -9.69 -18.01 12.53
CA PRO A 234 -8.54 -18.28 13.40
C PRO A 234 -7.23 -18.02 12.63
N SER A 235 -6.26 -17.34 13.24
CA SER A 235 -4.92 -17.15 12.66
C SER A 235 -4.22 -18.51 12.58
N GLY A 236 -4.38 -19.19 11.44
CA GLY A 236 -3.68 -20.43 11.12
C GLY A 236 -2.20 -20.15 10.88
N HIS A 237 -1.41 -19.97 11.93
CA HIS A 237 0.04 -19.97 11.83
C HIS A 237 0.54 -21.38 11.47
N LYS A 238 0.52 -21.71 10.17
CA LYS A 238 1.51 -22.64 9.61
C LYS A 238 2.73 -21.79 9.27
N HIS A 239 3.75 -21.93 10.10
CA HIS A 239 5.09 -21.42 9.84
C HIS A 239 5.50 -21.88 8.43
N LEU A 240 5.56 -20.96 7.46
CA LEU A 240 6.16 -21.27 6.16
C LEU A 240 7.63 -21.57 6.45
N PRO A 241 8.17 -22.77 6.13
CA PRO A 241 9.56 -23.05 6.39
C PRO A 241 10.43 -22.07 5.60
N PRO A 242 11.58 -21.65 6.14
CA PRO A 242 12.54 -20.85 5.39
C PRO A 242 12.94 -21.61 4.13
N ASN A 243 12.98 -20.91 2.99
CA ASN A 243 13.41 -21.47 1.71
C ASN A 243 14.70 -22.28 1.90
N PRO A 244 14.77 -23.53 1.40
CA PRO A 244 16.01 -24.30 1.49
C PRO A 244 17.12 -23.55 0.73
N PRO A 245 18.37 -23.62 1.22
CA PRO A 245 19.49 -22.96 0.56
C PRO A 245 19.61 -23.47 -0.88
N ARG A 246 19.74 -22.54 -1.83
CA ARG A 246 19.97 -22.87 -3.24
C ARG A 246 21.16 -23.81 -3.33
N LYS A 247 20.95 -25.03 -3.81
CA LYS A 247 22.04 -25.94 -4.20
C LYS A 247 22.82 -25.23 -5.32
N GLY A 248 24.05 -24.84 -5.02
CA GLY A 248 25.00 -24.36 -6.02
C GLY A 248 25.22 -25.46 -7.04
N GLY A 249 24.69 -25.28 -8.24
CA GLY A 249 25.07 -26.08 -9.40
C GLY A 249 26.53 -25.81 -9.70
N SER A 250 27.38 -26.83 -9.49
CA SER A 250 28.74 -26.86 -9.99
C SER A 250 28.70 -26.90 -11.51
N TYR A 251 28.92 -25.74 -12.13
CA TYR A 251 29.42 -25.70 -13.49
C TYR A 251 30.94 -25.51 -13.40
N MET A 252 31.66 -26.58 -13.74
CA MET A 252 33.07 -26.52 -14.04
C MET A 252 33.30 -25.55 -15.19
N ILE A 253 33.98 -24.45 -14.92
CA ILE A 253 34.67 -23.68 -15.96
C ILE A 253 36.15 -23.73 -15.62
N SER A 254 36.88 -24.37 -16.51
CA SER A 254 38.33 -24.46 -16.55
C SER A 254 38.98 -23.09 -16.40
N SER A 255 39.88 -22.97 -15.43
CA SER A 255 40.76 -21.82 -15.25
C SER A 255 41.74 -21.69 -16.42
N PRO A 256 42.12 -20.46 -16.79
CA PRO A 256 43.51 -20.16 -17.08
C PRO A 256 44.09 -19.33 -15.94
N SER A 257 45.27 -19.77 -15.51
CA SER A 257 46.11 -19.19 -14.47
C SER A 257 46.35 -17.70 -14.69
N PHE A 258 46.06 -16.88 -13.68
CA PHE A 258 46.62 -15.54 -13.56
C PHE A 258 47.15 -15.34 -12.13
N LYS A 259 48.46 -15.17 -12.00
CA LYS A 259 49.15 -14.76 -10.78
C LYS A 259 48.88 -13.26 -10.58
N GLY A 260 48.43 -12.87 -9.39
CA GLY A 260 48.23 -11.45 -9.05
C GLY A 260 47.84 -11.25 -7.58
N ASP A 261 48.85 -10.89 -6.80
CA ASP A 261 48.93 -10.22 -5.50
C ASP A 261 47.69 -10.04 -4.59
N LEU A 262 47.90 -10.49 -3.34
CA LEU A 262 47.11 -10.22 -2.15
C LEU A 262 47.30 -8.75 -1.70
N SER A 263 46.57 -7.81 -2.29
CA SER A 263 46.32 -6.50 -1.65
C SER A 263 45.06 -5.79 -2.18
N SER A 264 43.86 -6.17 -1.72
CA SER A 264 42.66 -5.29 -1.84
C SER A 264 41.44 -5.74 -1.01
N ALA A 265 41.65 -6.39 0.15
CA ALA A 265 40.55 -6.71 1.07
C ALA A 265 40.00 -5.50 1.87
N SER A 266 40.57 -4.29 1.71
CA SER A 266 40.15 -3.07 2.40
C SER A 266 39.36 -2.07 1.55
N ALA A 267 39.19 -2.31 0.24
CA ALA A 267 38.51 -1.36 -0.65
C ALA A 267 36.99 -1.56 -0.75
N ARG A 268 36.45 -2.76 -0.48
CA ARG A 268 35.00 -3.03 -0.58
C ARG A 268 34.18 -2.76 0.69
N ARG A 269 34.80 -2.22 1.74
CA ARG A 269 34.09 -1.75 2.95
C ARG A 269 33.79 -0.25 2.96
N ARG A 270 34.30 0.55 2.01
CA ARG A 270 34.06 2.01 1.98
C ARG A 270 32.97 2.47 1.02
N GLU A 271 32.54 1.66 0.05
CA GLU A 271 31.46 2.05 -0.86
C GLU A 271 30.06 1.86 -0.24
N ALA A 272 29.89 0.94 0.72
CA ALA A 272 28.59 0.74 1.39
C ALA A 272 28.28 1.81 2.45
N GLU A 273 29.30 2.39 3.09
CA GLU A 273 29.12 3.47 4.07
C GLU A 273 28.93 4.85 3.41
N CYS A 274 29.38 5.03 2.16
CA CYS A 274 29.24 6.29 1.43
C CYS A 274 27.81 6.51 0.91
N CYS A 275 27.08 5.46 0.54
CA CYS A 275 25.68 5.57 0.12
C CYS A 275 24.71 5.95 1.25
N TYR A 276 25.03 5.66 2.51
CA TYR A 276 24.17 6.00 3.65
C TYR A 276 24.37 7.46 4.13
N ALA A 277 25.56 8.03 3.90
CA ALA A 277 25.89 9.40 4.31
C ALA A 277 25.42 10.48 3.31
N GLU A 278 25.37 10.16 2.02
CA GLU A 278 24.93 11.10 0.97
C GLU A 278 23.41 11.31 0.94
N TRP A 279 22.61 10.30 1.32
CA TRP A 279 21.14 10.44 1.43
C TRP A 279 20.72 11.36 2.58
N ASN A 280 21.43 11.30 3.71
CA ASN A 280 21.17 12.17 4.87
C ASN A 280 21.64 13.63 4.69
N LYS A 281 22.50 13.93 3.71
CA LYS A 281 22.85 15.31 3.35
C LYS A 281 21.83 15.95 2.41
N ALA A 282 21.24 15.18 1.48
CA ALA A 282 20.19 15.69 0.61
C ALA A 282 18.89 16.06 1.36
N CYS A 283 18.56 15.37 2.46
CA CYS A 283 17.41 15.72 3.30
C CYS A 283 17.67 16.85 4.34
N ARG A 284 18.93 17.27 4.55
CA ARG A 284 19.26 18.37 5.48
C ARG A 284 19.43 19.74 4.82
N VAL A 285 19.51 19.81 3.49
CA VAL A 285 19.67 21.10 2.77
C VAL A 285 18.34 21.80 2.48
N SER A 286 17.19 21.10 2.56
CA SER A 286 15.88 21.76 2.38
C SER A 286 15.28 22.36 3.67
N PHE A 287 15.95 22.22 4.82
CA PHE A 287 15.47 22.75 6.12
C PHE A 287 16.12 24.08 6.53
N LEU A 288 17.02 24.65 5.71
CA LEU A 288 17.74 25.89 6.05
C LEU A 288 17.63 27.01 4.99
N THR A 289 16.56 27.01 4.18
CA THR A 289 16.32 28.08 3.18
C THR A 289 14.93 28.71 3.24
N PHE A 290 14.20 28.54 4.35
CA PHE A 290 12.90 29.22 4.55
C PHE A 290 12.85 30.14 5.79
N PHE A 291 13.97 30.37 6.47
CA PHE A 291 14.02 31.21 7.69
C PHE A 291 14.96 32.43 7.61
N LEU A 292 15.33 32.88 6.41
CA LEU A 292 16.22 34.05 6.23
C LEU A 292 15.79 35.04 5.13
N LYS A 293 14.50 35.16 4.85
CA LYS A 293 13.93 36.34 4.14
C LYS A 293 12.51 36.62 4.61
N GLY A 294 12.38 37.40 5.69
CA GLY A 294 11.06 37.86 6.14
C GLY A 294 11.08 38.44 7.54
N GLY A 295 11.80 39.53 7.76
CA GLY A 295 11.74 40.25 9.03
C GLY A 295 12.58 41.52 9.02
N LEU A 296 12.01 42.61 8.51
CA LEU A 296 11.85 43.90 9.21
C LEU A 296 11.50 44.99 8.20
N PHE A 297 10.28 45.52 8.28
CA PHE A 297 10.09 46.96 8.26
C PHE A 297 8.86 47.29 9.11
N CYS A 298 9.11 47.59 10.37
CA CYS A 298 8.20 48.34 11.22
C CYS A 298 8.86 49.69 11.46
N ARG A 299 8.33 50.75 10.86
CA ARG A 299 8.53 52.12 11.33
C ARG A 299 7.19 52.84 11.26
N THR A 300 6.60 52.98 12.44
CA THR A 300 5.67 54.06 12.78
C THR A 300 6.44 55.37 12.84
N ALA A 301 5.93 56.42 12.20
CA ALA A 301 5.67 57.70 12.85
C ALA A 301 4.97 58.66 11.87
N LEU A 302 3.83 59.19 12.31
CA LEU A 302 3.29 60.46 11.88
C LEU A 302 4.38 61.54 12.03
N GLY A 303 4.56 62.46 11.11
CA GLY A 303 3.87 62.64 9.83
C GLY A 303 4.34 63.94 9.20
N GLY A 304 5.08 63.84 8.10
CA GLY A 304 5.99 64.92 7.65
C GLY A 304 7.44 64.56 7.88
#